data_AF-A0A845WIE6-F1
#
_entry.id   AF-A0A845WIE6-F1
#
_cell.length_a   1.000
_cell.length_b   1.000
_cell.length_c   1.000
_cell.angle_alpha   90.00
_cell.angle_beta   90.00
_cell.angle_gamma   90.00
#
_symmetry.space_group_name_H-M   'P 1'
#
loop_
_entity.id
_entity.type
_entity.pdbx_description
1 polymer ?
#
loop_
_entity_poly.entity_id
_entity_poly.type
_entity_poly.pdbx_seq_one_letter_code
_entity_poly.pdbx_strand_id
1 'polypeptide(L)'
;MAIGQVGRGSSRRLSTDVAPEATGNGGNLTIDTERLLVKDGGRISSSTFGEGDAGILRVTASNLEVIGGSSFSPSGLFTLVQSSATGNGGNLTIDTGKLRIADGAQISVSTFGEGNAGALRVQATEAELIGTVFGQFPSSLLANVELGAIGNGGNLTIDTDSLRLIDGAQVQANTFGQGDGGTLTVQATEVEVIGGSGSLLSGLLTEVRPDGIGNGGTLTIDTEYLRLIDGGQITVTTFGKGDGGSLKVQATEMELIGTSPQGFPSGLFANVGPTGTGKGGNLTIDTTSLRVLDGAHIAAVTFSETDAGSLTIQAKDIELIGTSNNLSSALLTSVQEQASGNGGNVTYSYTDSALTEPLRERVQCRLLANSTQRFGYSASFINDTGCPSAPEQYNKFYFLGT
;
A
#
# COMPACT_ATOMS: atom_id res chain seq x y z
N MET A 1 -12.53 6.23 28.99
CA MET A 1 -13.66 6.33 28.04
C MET A 1 -13.73 7.76 27.50
N ALA A 2 -13.28 8.03 26.28
CA ALA A 2 -13.49 9.33 25.62
C ALA A 2 -14.78 9.25 24.79
N ILE A 3 -15.94 9.34 25.46
CA ILE A 3 -17.24 9.32 24.78
C ILE A 3 -17.52 10.69 24.15
N GLY A 4 -17.69 10.79 22.84
CA GLY A 4 -18.31 11.95 22.21
C GLY A 4 -19.83 11.93 22.46
N GLN A 5 -20.39 13.02 22.98
CA GLN A 5 -21.85 13.25 22.93
C GLN A 5 -22.10 14.40 21.97
N VAL A 6 -23.03 14.17 21.04
CA VAL A 6 -23.43 15.10 19.98
C VAL A 6 -24.17 16.30 20.59
N GLY A 7 -23.41 17.36 20.87
CA GLY A 7 -23.89 18.72 20.99
C GLY A 7 -23.13 19.55 19.98
N ARG A 8 -23.85 20.30 19.12
CA ARG A 8 -23.30 21.10 18.02
C ARG A 8 -22.01 21.84 18.44
N GLY A 9 -20.87 21.44 17.88
CA GLY A 9 -19.66 22.28 17.81
C GLY A 9 -18.48 21.99 18.74
N SER A 10 -18.47 20.92 19.54
CA SER A 10 -17.29 20.62 20.38
C SER A 10 -16.79 19.18 20.22
N SER A 11 -15.80 18.99 19.34
CA SER A 11 -15.00 17.76 19.31
C SER A 11 -14.31 17.59 20.67
N ARG A 12 -14.50 16.43 21.32
CA ARG A 12 -13.77 16.13 22.56
C ARG A 12 -12.34 15.73 22.21
N ARG A 13 -11.39 16.47 22.78
CA ARG A 13 -9.96 16.31 22.52
C ARG A 13 -9.21 16.03 23.82
N LEU A 14 -8.42 14.97 23.85
CA LEU A 14 -7.35 14.78 24.82
C LEU A 14 -6.05 15.18 24.13
N SER A 15 -5.35 16.21 24.62
CA SER A 15 -4.24 16.79 23.86
C SER A 15 -3.11 17.31 24.75
N THR A 16 -1.89 17.18 24.21
CA THR A 16 -0.65 17.78 24.71
C THR A 16 0.08 18.53 23.59
N ASP A 17 -0.68 19.09 22.65
CA ASP A 17 -0.12 19.69 21.43
C ASP A 17 0.65 21.00 21.70
N VAL A 18 1.61 21.29 20.82
CA VAL A 18 2.19 22.64 20.69
C VAL A 18 1.14 23.55 20.05
N ALA A 19 0.87 24.70 20.65
CA ALA A 19 -0.08 25.67 20.10
C ALA A 19 0.48 26.39 18.86
N PRO A 20 -0.37 26.96 17.99
CA PRO A 20 0.08 27.85 16.93
C PRO A 20 0.96 28.98 17.47
N GLU A 21 2.01 29.33 16.74
CA GLU A 21 3.00 30.38 17.10
C GLU A 21 3.81 30.11 18.38
N ALA A 22 3.60 28.99 19.07
CA ALA A 22 4.40 28.60 20.20
C ALA A 22 5.69 27.90 19.75
N THR A 23 6.77 28.13 20.49
CA THR A 23 8.03 27.39 20.33
C THR A 23 8.20 26.40 21.49
N GLY A 24 8.50 25.14 21.17
CA GLY A 24 8.74 24.06 22.12
C GLY A 24 8.20 22.73 21.59
N ASN A 25 8.73 21.63 22.11
CA ASN A 25 8.29 20.29 21.68
C ASN A 25 6.95 19.91 22.32
N GLY A 26 6.16 19.11 21.61
CA GLY A 26 4.88 18.56 22.06
C GLY A 26 5.05 17.67 23.29
N GLY A 27 4.06 17.68 24.18
CA GLY A 27 4.08 16.86 25.38
C GLY A 27 3.75 15.41 25.07
N ASN A 28 4.28 14.46 25.84
CA ASN A 28 3.97 13.04 25.65
C ASN A 28 2.65 12.64 26.32
N LEU A 29 1.94 11.67 25.72
CA LEU A 29 0.72 11.09 26.27
C LEU A 29 0.85 9.56 26.34
N THR A 30 0.44 8.98 27.47
CA THR A 30 0.39 7.53 27.67
C THR A 30 -0.99 7.15 28.18
N ILE A 31 -1.58 6.13 27.54
CA ILE A 31 -2.90 5.59 27.87
C ILE A 31 -2.73 4.10 28.15
N ASP A 32 -3.11 3.69 29.35
CA ASP A 32 -3.15 2.30 29.79
C ASP A 32 -4.57 2.01 30.30
N THR A 33 -5.30 1.14 29.61
CA THR A 33 -6.72 0.86 29.88
C THR A 33 -7.13 -0.46 29.26
N GLU A 34 -8.09 -1.18 29.86
CA GLU A 34 -8.60 -2.41 29.23
C GLU A 34 -9.26 -2.16 27.87
N ARG A 35 -10.05 -1.08 27.76
CA ARG A 35 -10.72 -0.67 26.53
C ARG A 35 -10.52 0.81 26.25
N LEU A 36 -10.11 1.13 25.02
CA LEU A 36 -10.09 2.48 24.49
C LEU A 36 -11.04 2.58 23.29
N LEU A 37 -12.03 3.46 23.39
CA LEU A 37 -12.96 3.78 22.32
C LEU A 37 -12.85 5.27 21.99
N VAL A 38 -12.52 5.57 20.73
CA VAL A 38 -12.43 6.92 20.17
C VAL A 38 -13.41 7.00 19.00
N LYS A 39 -14.49 7.76 19.15
CA LYS A 39 -15.53 7.81 18.13
C LYS A 39 -16.21 9.16 18.02
N ASP A 40 -17.08 9.32 17.02
CA ASP A 40 -17.94 10.48 16.84
C ASP A 40 -17.14 11.81 16.73
N GLY A 41 -15.98 11.77 16.06
CA GLY A 41 -15.06 12.92 15.91
C GLY A 41 -14.15 13.17 17.12
N GLY A 42 -14.08 12.22 18.07
CA GLY A 42 -13.15 12.27 19.19
C GLY A 42 -11.68 12.20 18.73
N ARG A 43 -10.81 12.99 19.35
CA ARG A 43 -9.38 13.04 18.99
C ARG A 43 -8.48 12.92 20.21
N ILE A 44 -7.40 12.17 20.06
CA ILE A 44 -6.30 12.09 21.03
C ILE A 44 -5.05 12.55 20.30
N SER A 45 -4.36 13.59 20.80
CA SER A 45 -3.26 14.18 20.04
C SER A 45 -2.06 14.65 20.87
N SER A 46 -0.90 14.56 20.26
CA SER A 46 0.39 15.10 20.73
C SER A 46 1.13 15.70 19.53
N SER A 47 0.42 16.52 18.75
CA SER A 47 0.87 17.14 17.51
C SER A 47 1.62 18.46 17.76
N THR A 48 2.27 18.99 16.73
CA THR A 48 2.81 20.36 16.71
C THR A 48 2.02 21.25 15.76
N PHE A 49 1.62 22.45 16.21
CA PHE A 49 1.03 23.52 15.40
C PHE A 49 1.95 24.75 15.30
N GLY A 50 3.11 24.72 15.96
CA GLY A 50 4.05 25.83 16.05
C GLY A 50 5.46 25.38 15.65
N GLU A 51 6.46 25.85 16.37
CA GLU A 51 7.87 25.48 16.18
C GLU A 51 8.30 24.45 17.23
N GLY A 52 8.77 23.29 16.79
CA GLY A 52 9.20 22.20 17.66
C GLY A 52 8.57 20.87 17.26
N ASP A 53 9.21 19.77 17.66
CA ASP A 53 8.77 18.42 17.30
C ASP A 53 7.43 18.08 17.98
N ALA A 54 6.57 17.30 17.31
CA ALA A 54 5.42 16.68 17.93
C ALA A 54 5.87 15.65 18.99
N GLY A 55 5.02 15.40 19.99
CA GLY A 55 5.35 14.52 21.11
C GLY A 55 5.00 13.05 20.83
N ILE A 56 5.20 12.22 21.85
CA ILE A 56 4.99 10.77 21.76
C ILE A 56 3.60 10.40 22.29
N LEU A 57 2.87 9.56 21.56
CA LEU A 57 1.63 8.94 22.02
C LEU A 57 1.81 7.42 22.18
N ARG A 58 1.61 6.91 23.40
CA ARG A 58 1.61 5.47 23.69
C ARG A 58 0.24 5.01 24.13
N VAL A 59 -0.25 3.92 23.56
CA VAL A 59 -1.53 3.29 23.90
C VAL A 59 -1.29 1.82 24.18
N THR A 60 -1.64 1.38 25.38
CA THR A 60 -1.73 -0.02 25.76
C THR A 60 -3.18 -0.32 26.12
N ALA A 61 -3.81 -1.26 25.42
CA ALA A 61 -5.16 -1.69 25.73
C ALA A 61 -5.45 -3.15 25.39
N SER A 62 -6.47 -3.77 25.94
CA SER A 62 -6.91 -5.08 25.42
C SER A 62 -7.69 -4.91 24.11
N ASN A 63 -8.50 -3.85 24.04
CA ASN A 63 -9.30 -3.52 22.86
C ASN A 63 -9.22 -2.02 22.54
N LEU A 64 -8.78 -1.69 21.33
CA LEU A 64 -8.75 -0.34 20.79
C LEU A 64 -9.70 -0.23 19.58
N GLU A 65 -10.70 0.62 19.70
CA GLU A 65 -11.63 0.95 18.63
C GLU A 65 -11.59 2.44 18.30
N VAL A 66 -11.34 2.76 17.03
CA VAL A 66 -11.43 4.11 16.49
C VAL A 66 -12.48 4.13 15.39
N ILE A 67 -13.57 4.88 15.56
CA ILE A 67 -14.76 4.75 14.70
C ILE A 67 -15.26 6.10 14.23
N GLY A 68 -15.51 6.22 12.93
CA GLY A 68 -16.25 7.33 12.37
C GLY A 68 -15.45 8.62 12.27
N GLY A 69 -16.21 9.69 12.08
CA GLY A 69 -15.73 11.06 12.16
C GLY A 69 -16.90 12.01 12.40
N SER A 70 -16.58 13.30 12.48
CA SER A 70 -17.55 14.38 12.36
C SER A 70 -17.54 14.92 10.93
N SER A 71 -18.50 15.78 10.58
CA SER A 71 -18.50 16.49 9.28
C SER A 71 -17.23 17.29 8.98
N PHE A 72 -16.36 17.51 9.97
CA PHE A 72 -15.19 18.38 9.88
C PHE A 72 -13.87 17.68 10.18
N SER A 73 -13.89 16.46 10.74
CA SER A 73 -12.66 15.77 11.15
C SER A 73 -12.90 14.30 11.48
N PRO A 74 -12.03 13.37 11.07
CA PRO A 74 -12.10 11.97 11.47
C PRO A 74 -11.88 11.81 12.98
N SER A 75 -12.47 10.76 13.56
CA SER A 75 -12.04 10.27 14.87
C SER A 75 -10.61 9.75 14.75
N GLY A 76 -9.78 9.91 15.78
CA GLY A 76 -8.42 9.42 15.64
C GLY A 76 -7.41 9.70 16.73
N LEU A 77 -6.23 9.14 16.50
CA LEU A 77 -5.01 9.32 17.28
C LEU A 77 -3.96 10.02 16.41
N PHE A 78 -3.33 11.09 16.91
CA PHE A 78 -2.56 12.02 16.08
C PHE A 78 -1.26 12.50 16.73
N THR A 79 -0.14 12.42 16.01
CA THR A 79 1.16 13.02 16.38
C THR A 79 1.76 13.77 15.17
N LEU A 80 0.99 14.74 14.68
CA LEU A 80 1.19 15.37 13.37
C LEU A 80 2.11 16.58 13.44
N VAL A 81 2.76 16.89 12.32
CA VAL A 81 3.21 18.26 12.02
C VAL A 81 2.08 18.94 11.26
N GLN A 82 1.51 20.01 11.79
CA GLN A 82 0.38 20.68 11.15
C GLN A 82 0.83 21.69 10.10
N SER A 83 -0.10 22.16 9.27
CA SER A 83 0.19 23.20 8.29
C SER A 83 0.79 24.43 8.95
N SER A 84 1.84 24.99 8.34
CA SER A 84 2.63 26.11 8.85
C SER A 84 3.42 25.84 10.15
N ALA A 85 3.40 24.62 10.68
CA ALA A 85 4.29 24.21 11.76
C ALA A 85 5.66 23.78 11.19
N THR A 86 6.70 23.92 12.01
CA THR A 86 8.06 23.47 11.71
C THR A 86 8.54 22.56 12.82
N GLY A 87 8.99 21.35 12.48
CA GLY A 87 9.40 20.31 13.41
C GLY A 87 9.05 18.93 12.86
N ASN A 88 9.53 17.87 13.50
CA ASN A 88 9.24 16.51 13.06
C ASN A 88 7.98 15.94 13.71
N GLY A 89 7.32 15.02 13.00
CA GLY A 89 6.17 14.27 13.48
C GLY A 89 6.56 13.39 14.65
N GLY A 90 5.60 13.19 15.55
CA GLY A 90 5.82 12.47 16.78
C GLY A 90 5.60 10.97 16.62
N ASN A 91 6.13 10.17 17.54
CA ASN A 91 5.98 8.72 17.49
C ASN A 91 4.67 8.26 18.15
N LEU A 92 4.00 7.31 17.52
CA LEU A 92 2.78 6.69 18.01
C LEU A 92 2.99 5.18 18.15
N THR A 93 2.78 4.65 19.35
CA THR A 93 2.87 3.19 19.61
C THR A 93 1.54 2.68 20.14
N ILE A 94 1.04 1.61 19.52
CA ILE A 94 -0.16 0.88 19.93
C ILE A 94 0.24 -0.54 20.27
N ASP A 95 -0.09 -0.97 21.48
CA ASP A 95 -0.01 -2.35 21.94
C ASP A 95 -1.42 -2.78 22.35
N THR A 96 -2.03 -3.69 21.59
CA THR A 96 -3.40 -4.13 21.86
C THR A 96 -3.69 -5.58 21.54
N GLY A 97 -4.70 -6.18 22.17
CA GLY A 97 -5.21 -7.46 21.69
C GLY A 97 -5.90 -7.29 20.34
N LYS A 98 -6.84 -6.35 20.27
CA LYS A 98 -7.62 -6.05 19.08
C LYS A 98 -7.57 -4.57 18.72
N LEU A 99 -7.21 -4.27 17.48
CA LEU A 99 -7.31 -2.94 16.87
C LEU A 99 -8.41 -2.96 15.82
N ARG A 100 -9.40 -2.07 15.95
CA ARG A 100 -10.42 -1.84 14.93
C ARG A 100 -10.48 -0.37 14.56
N ILE A 101 -10.35 -0.07 13.27
CA ILE A 101 -10.52 1.27 12.71
C ILE A 101 -11.64 1.20 11.67
N ALA A 102 -12.73 1.89 11.93
CA ALA A 102 -13.93 1.77 11.11
C ALA A 102 -14.49 3.13 10.70
N ASP A 103 -15.25 3.12 9.60
CA ASP A 103 -16.07 4.24 9.15
C ASP A 103 -15.26 5.54 8.95
N GLY A 104 -14.07 5.44 8.31
CA GLY A 104 -13.25 6.60 7.95
C GLY A 104 -12.46 7.23 9.10
N ALA A 105 -12.31 6.51 10.21
CA ALA A 105 -11.43 6.90 11.30
C ALA A 105 -9.94 6.80 10.91
N GLN A 106 -9.07 7.56 11.58
CA GLN A 106 -7.66 7.64 11.21
C GLN A 106 -6.72 7.59 12.42
N ILE A 107 -5.58 6.94 12.25
CA ILE A 107 -4.43 7.03 13.16
C ILE A 107 -3.26 7.53 12.32
N SER A 108 -2.69 8.67 12.69
CA SER A 108 -1.77 9.37 11.79
C SER A 108 -0.61 10.04 12.50
N VAL A 109 0.57 9.88 11.89
CA VAL A 109 1.84 10.51 12.25
C VAL A 109 2.38 11.38 11.10
N SER A 110 1.51 11.74 10.15
CA SER A 110 1.85 12.48 8.92
C SER A 110 2.38 13.91 9.19
N THR A 111 3.05 14.45 8.18
CA THR A 111 3.46 15.86 8.14
C THR A 111 2.63 16.65 7.13
N PHE A 112 2.10 17.80 7.54
CA PHE A 112 1.40 18.80 6.72
C PHE A 112 2.18 20.13 6.64
N GLY A 113 3.33 20.22 7.30
CA GLY A 113 4.15 21.42 7.44
C GLY A 113 5.60 21.17 7.00
N GLU A 114 6.55 21.80 7.67
CA GLU A 114 7.97 21.60 7.41
C GLU A 114 8.59 20.66 8.45
N GLY A 115 9.15 19.54 7.99
CA GLY A 115 9.75 18.49 8.80
C GLY A 115 9.20 17.11 8.46
N ASN A 116 9.92 16.06 8.88
CA ASN A 116 9.59 14.68 8.51
C ASN A 116 8.34 14.20 9.26
N ALA A 117 7.58 13.28 8.67
CA ALA A 117 6.55 12.53 9.40
C ALA A 117 7.16 11.62 10.47
N GLY A 118 6.35 11.26 11.47
CA GLY A 118 6.78 10.45 12.62
C GLY A 118 6.81 8.94 12.35
N ALA A 119 6.98 8.15 13.41
CA ALA A 119 6.90 6.70 13.35
C ALA A 119 5.63 6.16 14.03
N LEU A 120 4.93 5.25 13.36
CA LEU A 120 3.76 4.53 13.85
C LEU A 120 4.10 3.04 14.00
N ARG A 121 4.05 2.51 15.22
CA ARG A 121 4.17 1.08 15.50
C ARG A 121 2.85 0.54 16.04
N VAL A 122 2.32 -0.47 15.37
CA VAL A 122 1.14 -1.24 15.79
C VAL A 122 1.60 -2.65 16.11
N GLN A 123 1.41 -3.05 17.37
CA GLN A 123 1.53 -4.43 17.82
C GLN A 123 0.14 -4.89 18.26
N ALA A 124 -0.42 -5.87 17.56
CA ALA A 124 -1.75 -6.38 17.85
C ALA A 124 -1.86 -7.89 17.70
N THR A 125 -2.85 -8.55 18.30
CA THR A 125 -3.20 -9.91 17.86
C THR A 125 -4.00 -9.82 16.55
N GLU A 126 -5.01 -8.95 16.53
CA GLU A 126 -5.83 -8.68 15.35
C GLU A 126 -5.85 -7.18 15.03
N ALA A 127 -5.63 -6.83 13.78
CA ALA A 127 -5.81 -5.48 13.25
C ALA A 127 -6.79 -5.49 12.07
N GLU A 128 -7.94 -4.83 12.24
CA GLU A 128 -8.97 -4.71 11.21
C GLU A 128 -9.25 -3.24 10.89
N LEU A 129 -9.04 -2.86 9.64
CA LEU A 129 -9.48 -1.58 9.11
C LEU A 129 -10.60 -1.83 8.12
N ILE A 130 -11.71 -1.10 8.26
CA ILE A 130 -12.88 -1.31 7.41
C ILE A 130 -13.55 -0.01 7.00
N GLY A 131 -13.85 0.07 5.71
CA GLY A 131 -14.75 1.06 5.16
C GLY A 131 -14.13 2.44 4.96
N THR A 132 -15.00 3.35 4.52
CA THR A 132 -14.72 4.76 4.30
C THR A 132 -15.88 5.58 4.86
N VAL A 133 -15.67 6.87 5.14
CA VAL A 133 -16.77 7.81 5.36
C VAL A 133 -16.89 8.78 4.19
N PHE A 134 -18.14 9.01 3.78
CA PHE A 134 -18.52 9.87 2.65
C PHE A 134 -17.83 9.50 1.32
N GLY A 135 -17.35 8.25 1.18
CA GLY A 135 -16.58 7.80 0.02
C GLY A 135 -15.26 8.55 -0.21
N GLN A 136 -14.80 9.33 0.78
CA GLN A 136 -13.66 10.24 0.65
C GLN A 136 -12.57 9.96 1.68
N PHE A 137 -12.95 9.56 2.90
CA PHE A 137 -12.00 9.33 3.98
C PHE A 137 -11.93 7.84 4.28
N PRO A 138 -10.85 7.14 3.88
CA PRO A 138 -10.65 5.76 4.23
C PRO A 138 -10.38 5.60 5.72
N SER A 139 -10.80 4.45 6.28
CA SER A 139 -10.29 3.97 7.56
C SER A 139 -8.79 3.71 7.39
N SER A 140 -7.95 4.40 8.16
CA SER A 140 -6.51 4.40 7.83
C SER A 140 -5.51 4.48 8.98
N LEU A 141 -4.33 3.90 8.71
CA LEU A 141 -3.06 4.19 9.36
C LEU A 141 -2.19 5.01 8.41
N LEU A 142 -1.68 6.16 8.84
CA LEU A 142 -1.05 7.15 7.95
C LEU A 142 0.30 7.65 8.48
N ALA A 143 1.31 7.70 7.60
CA ALA A 143 2.65 8.24 7.84
C ALA A 143 3.12 9.07 6.62
N ASN A 144 2.24 9.92 6.09
CA ASN A 144 2.42 10.59 4.81
C ASN A 144 3.21 11.91 4.91
N VAL A 145 3.75 12.33 3.77
CA VAL A 145 4.04 13.74 3.45
C VAL A 145 2.83 14.29 2.73
N GLU A 146 2.09 15.21 3.34
CA GLU A 146 0.83 15.70 2.79
C GLU A 146 1.04 16.86 1.81
N LEU A 147 -0.03 17.23 1.09
CA LEU A 147 0.05 18.28 0.06
C LEU A 147 0.56 19.60 0.65
N GLY A 148 1.60 20.16 0.03
CA GLY A 148 2.26 21.40 0.46
C GLY A 148 3.25 21.24 1.62
N ALA A 149 3.40 20.05 2.19
CA ALA A 149 4.43 19.76 3.18
C ALA A 149 5.82 19.60 2.55
N ILE A 150 6.86 19.87 3.34
CA ILE A 150 8.26 19.66 2.97
C ILE A 150 8.92 18.80 4.05
N GLY A 151 9.32 17.58 3.69
CA GLY A 151 9.89 16.60 4.60
C GLY A 151 9.68 15.19 4.06
N ASN A 152 10.33 14.20 4.64
CA ASN A 152 10.20 12.80 4.22
C ASN A 152 9.05 12.09 4.94
N GLY A 153 8.53 11.05 4.30
CA GLY A 153 7.49 10.18 4.83
C GLY A 153 7.97 9.42 6.07
N GLY A 154 7.01 9.00 6.88
CA GLY A 154 7.27 8.36 8.16
C GLY A 154 7.50 6.86 8.05
N ASN A 155 7.76 6.24 9.20
CA ASN A 155 7.88 4.78 9.29
C ASN A 155 6.60 4.19 9.88
N LEU A 156 6.04 3.18 9.24
CA LEU A 156 4.87 2.45 9.70
C LEU A 156 5.21 0.97 9.84
N THR A 157 5.13 0.44 11.06
CA THR A 157 5.36 -0.97 11.33
C THR A 157 4.10 -1.60 11.93
N ILE A 158 3.63 -2.68 11.31
CA ILE A 158 2.52 -3.50 11.79
C ILE A 158 3.07 -4.89 12.11
N ASP A 159 2.78 -5.35 13.31
CA ASP A 159 3.19 -6.63 13.88
C ASP A 159 1.93 -7.29 14.47
N THR A 160 1.36 -8.27 13.77
CA THR A 160 0.06 -8.84 14.14
C THR A 160 -0.17 -10.25 13.63
N ASP A 161 -0.98 -11.07 14.33
CA ASP A 161 -1.32 -12.38 13.77
C ASP A 161 -2.20 -12.23 12.51
N SER A 162 -3.19 -11.33 12.53
CA SER A 162 -4.10 -11.09 11.40
C SER A 162 -4.28 -9.60 11.09
N LEU A 163 -3.89 -9.19 9.87
CA LEU A 163 -4.16 -7.87 9.31
C LEU A 163 -5.24 -7.95 8.22
N ARG A 164 -6.34 -7.21 8.39
CA ARG A 164 -7.46 -7.18 7.43
C ARG A 164 -7.80 -5.75 7.02
N LEU A 165 -7.75 -5.49 5.71
CA LEU A 165 -8.13 -4.20 5.11
C LEU A 165 -9.31 -4.40 4.17
N ILE A 166 -10.46 -3.82 4.51
CA ILE A 166 -11.74 -4.14 3.87
C ILE A 166 -12.44 -2.86 3.41
N ASP A 167 -13.12 -2.93 2.26
CA ASP A 167 -14.04 -1.90 1.74
C ASP A 167 -13.44 -0.49 1.63
N GLY A 168 -12.22 -0.39 1.07
CA GLY A 168 -11.53 0.88 0.83
C GLY A 168 -10.63 1.34 1.99
N ALA A 169 -10.38 0.49 2.98
CA ALA A 169 -9.44 0.74 4.06
C ALA A 169 -7.97 0.75 3.59
N GLN A 170 -7.16 1.64 4.16
CA GLN A 170 -5.81 1.89 3.64
C GLN A 170 -4.75 2.07 4.73
N VAL A 171 -3.55 1.56 4.50
CA VAL A 171 -2.34 1.85 5.27
C VAL A 171 -1.35 2.56 4.37
N GLN A 172 -0.92 3.77 4.73
CA GLN A 172 -0.19 4.65 3.83
C GLN A 172 1.07 5.25 4.44
N ALA A 173 2.14 5.29 3.65
CA ALA A 173 3.31 6.14 3.87
C ALA A 173 3.69 6.86 2.55
N ASN A 174 2.69 7.53 1.98
CA ASN A 174 2.77 8.20 0.68
C ASN A 174 3.48 9.55 0.77
N THR A 175 3.91 10.07 -0.38
CA THR A 175 4.31 11.47 -0.54
C THR A 175 3.40 12.19 -1.53
N PHE A 176 2.69 13.20 -1.05
CA PHE A 176 1.88 14.17 -1.82
C PHE A 176 2.56 15.53 -1.92
N GLY A 177 3.49 15.83 -1.00
CA GLY A 177 4.26 17.07 -0.95
C GLY A 177 5.66 16.92 -1.51
N GLN A 178 6.64 17.59 -0.90
CA GLN A 178 8.04 17.50 -1.27
C GLN A 178 8.84 16.69 -0.25
N GLY A 179 9.42 15.59 -0.70
CA GLY A 179 10.26 14.66 0.06
C GLY A 179 9.95 13.21 -0.32
N ASP A 180 10.84 12.30 0.06
CA ASP A 180 10.72 10.89 -0.29
C ASP A 180 9.55 10.23 0.48
N GLY A 181 8.93 9.21 -0.12
CA GLY A 181 7.93 8.37 0.53
C GLY A 181 8.49 7.63 1.74
N GLY A 182 7.60 7.20 2.63
CA GLY A 182 7.98 6.55 3.88
C GLY A 182 8.29 5.06 3.74
N THR A 183 8.54 4.42 4.88
CA THR A 183 8.72 2.96 4.96
C THR A 183 7.50 2.31 5.59
N LEU A 184 6.97 1.27 4.97
CA LEU A 184 5.91 0.42 5.50
C LEU A 184 6.43 -1.01 5.67
N THR A 185 6.37 -1.54 6.89
CA THR A 185 6.74 -2.92 7.21
C THR A 185 5.55 -3.63 7.84
N VAL A 186 5.16 -4.77 7.28
CA VAL A 186 4.12 -5.64 7.81
C VAL A 186 4.75 -6.99 8.12
N GLN A 187 4.65 -7.40 9.39
CA GLN A 187 4.95 -8.74 9.85
C GLN A 187 3.65 -9.32 10.38
N ALA A 188 3.15 -10.37 9.73
CA ALA A 188 1.93 -11.01 10.17
C ALA A 188 1.89 -12.52 9.93
N THR A 189 0.95 -13.23 10.54
CA THR A 189 0.66 -14.61 10.09
C THR A 189 -0.21 -14.56 8.84
N GLU A 190 -1.22 -13.69 8.84
CA GLU A 190 -2.15 -13.52 7.72
C GLU A 190 -2.37 -12.05 7.38
N VAL A 191 -2.35 -11.75 6.07
CA VAL A 191 -2.72 -10.46 5.51
C VAL A 191 -3.83 -10.65 4.48
N GLU A 192 -4.98 -10.05 4.73
CA GLU A 192 -6.10 -9.96 3.78
C GLU A 192 -6.36 -8.51 3.37
N VAL A 193 -6.38 -8.25 2.07
CA VAL A 193 -6.80 -6.97 1.51
C VAL A 193 -7.93 -7.22 0.53
N ILE A 194 -9.10 -6.68 0.84
CA ILE A 194 -10.35 -7.06 0.19
C ILE A 194 -11.07 -5.82 -0.32
N GLY A 195 -11.35 -5.82 -1.62
CA GLY A 195 -12.31 -4.92 -2.22
C GLY A 195 -11.89 -3.46 -2.29
N GLY A 196 -12.91 -2.62 -2.34
CA GLY A 196 -12.81 -1.16 -2.38
C GLY A 196 -14.19 -0.54 -2.20
N SER A 197 -14.22 0.74 -1.87
CA SER A 197 -15.44 1.54 -1.75
C SER A 197 -15.42 2.66 -2.79
N GLY A 198 -16.16 2.48 -3.89
CA GLY A 198 -16.18 3.43 -4.99
C GLY A 198 -14.84 3.43 -5.74
N SER A 199 -14.14 4.57 -5.75
CA SER A 199 -12.80 4.70 -6.34
C SER A 199 -11.66 4.41 -5.34
N LEU A 200 -11.97 4.24 -4.05
CA LEU A 200 -10.98 3.95 -3.02
C LEU A 200 -10.82 2.44 -2.90
N LEU A 201 -9.70 1.91 -3.38
CA LEU A 201 -9.35 0.50 -3.21
C LEU A 201 -8.76 0.26 -1.82
N SER A 202 -9.00 -0.93 -1.27
CA SER A 202 -8.31 -1.35 -0.05
C SER A 202 -6.83 -1.59 -0.36
N GLY A 203 -5.93 -1.19 0.52
CA GLY A 203 -4.52 -1.46 0.25
C GLY A 203 -3.45 -0.98 1.21
N LEU A 204 -2.23 -1.40 0.89
CA LEU A 204 -0.97 -0.96 1.49
C LEU A 204 -0.23 -0.10 0.46
N LEU A 205 0.11 1.15 0.81
CA LEU A 205 0.54 2.16 -0.15
C LEU A 205 1.79 2.93 0.32
N THR A 206 2.83 3.00 -0.52
CA THR A 206 3.98 3.90 -0.35
C THR A 206 4.32 4.60 -1.66
N GLU A 207 3.35 5.36 -2.16
CA GLU A 207 3.34 5.98 -3.48
C GLU A 207 3.92 7.40 -3.48
N VAL A 208 4.40 7.82 -4.65
CA VAL A 208 4.52 9.25 -5.00
C VAL A 208 3.22 9.63 -5.67
N ARG A 209 2.42 10.47 -5.03
CA ARG A 209 1.10 10.87 -5.53
C ARG A 209 1.22 11.94 -6.61
N PRO A 210 0.16 12.23 -7.38
CA PRO A 210 0.18 13.35 -8.32
C PRO A 210 0.65 14.64 -7.64
N ASP A 211 1.48 15.41 -8.34
CA ASP A 211 2.16 16.64 -7.86
C ASP A 211 3.21 16.43 -6.76
N GLY A 212 3.34 15.24 -6.19
CA GLY A 212 4.39 14.88 -5.23
C GLY A 212 5.78 14.90 -5.87
N ILE A 213 6.78 15.34 -5.09
CA ILE A 213 8.19 15.42 -5.54
C ILE A 213 9.07 14.67 -4.54
N GLY A 214 9.62 13.54 -4.95
CA GLY A 214 10.45 12.66 -4.14
C GLY A 214 10.39 11.23 -4.68
N ASN A 215 11.29 10.37 -4.22
CA ASN A 215 11.27 8.96 -4.61
C ASN A 215 10.18 8.20 -3.84
N GLY A 216 9.66 7.12 -4.44
CA GLY A 216 8.69 6.24 -3.81
C GLY A 216 9.25 5.53 -2.58
N GLY A 217 8.35 5.15 -1.67
CA GLY A 217 8.73 4.54 -0.41
C GLY A 217 9.13 3.06 -0.54
N THR A 218 9.49 2.46 0.60
CA THR A 218 9.77 1.02 0.70
C THR A 218 8.63 0.32 1.41
N LEU A 219 8.16 -0.79 0.85
CA LEU A 219 7.11 -1.63 1.41
C LEU A 219 7.65 -3.06 1.55
N THR A 220 7.70 -3.57 2.78
CA THR A 220 8.10 -4.96 3.07
C THR A 220 6.97 -5.70 3.77
N ILE A 221 6.65 -6.89 3.27
CA ILE A 221 5.66 -7.80 3.86
C ILE A 221 6.36 -9.13 4.14
N ASP A 222 6.24 -9.60 5.37
CA ASP A 222 6.63 -10.93 5.82
C ASP A 222 5.39 -11.60 6.42
N THR A 223 4.89 -12.64 5.78
CA THR A 223 3.64 -13.31 6.18
C THR A 223 3.63 -14.80 5.90
N GLU A 224 2.77 -15.58 6.56
CA GLU A 224 2.51 -16.94 6.11
C GLU A 224 1.54 -16.93 4.92
N TYR A 225 0.46 -16.16 5.03
CA TYR A 225 -0.59 -16.07 4.01
C TYR A 225 -0.81 -14.62 3.56
N LEU A 226 -0.78 -14.37 2.26
CA LEU A 226 -1.14 -13.09 1.64
C LEU A 226 -2.30 -13.28 0.67
N ARG A 227 -3.43 -12.61 0.92
CA ARG A 227 -4.63 -12.66 0.06
C ARG A 227 -5.07 -11.27 -0.38
N LEU A 228 -5.08 -11.04 -1.70
CA LEU A 228 -5.62 -9.81 -2.30
C LEU A 228 -6.85 -10.16 -3.15
N ILE A 229 -8.01 -9.64 -2.78
CA ILE A 229 -9.31 -10.11 -3.31
C ILE A 229 -10.11 -8.92 -3.84
N ASP A 230 -10.77 -9.11 -4.98
CA ASP A 230 -11.77 -8.20 -5.58
C ASP A 230 -11.32 -6.72 -5.67
N GLY A 231 -10.07 -6.49 -6.05
CA GLY A 231 -9.47 -5.16 -6.17
C GLY A 231 -8.62 -4.72 -4.98
N GLY A 232 -8.29 -5.62 -4.05
CA GLY A 232 -7.28 -5.36 -3.02
C GLY A 232 -5.89 -5.15 -3.63
N GLN A 233 -5.17 -4.11 -3.21
CA GLN A 233 -3.89 -3.74 -3.83
C GLN A 233 -2.77 -3.50 -2.82
N ILE A 234 -1.54 -3.81 -3.23
CA ILE A 234 -0.31 -3.36 -2.59
C ILE A 234 0.49 -2.61 -3.63
N THR A 235 0.87 -1.37 -3.32
CA THR A 235 1.48 -0.52 -4.34
C THR A 235 2.56 0.43 -3.84
N VAL A 236 3.59 0.56 -4.67
CA VAL A 236 4.73 1.46 -4.51
C VAL A 236 4.89 2.36 -5.75
N THR A 237 3.77 2.62 -6.44
CA THR A 237 3.71 3.34 -7.72
C THR A 237 4.12 4.81 -7.57
N THR A 238 4.79 5.34 -8.59
CA THR A 238 5.04 6.79 -8.72
C THR A 238 4.12 7.41 -9.76
N PHE A 239 3.27 8.35 -9.34
CA PHE A 239 2.42 9.19 -10.19
C PHE A 239 2.93 10.63 -10.28
N GLY A 240 3.87 11.02 -9.42
CA GLY A 240 4.49 12.34 -9.37
C GLY A 240 5.91 12.34 -9.92
N LYS A 241 6.78 13.19 -9.37
CA LYS A 241 8.18 13.31 -9.79
C LYS A 241 9.13 12.60 -8.83
N GLY A 242 9.75 11.54 -9.31
CA GLY A 242 10.79 10.76 -8.64
C GLY A 242 10.68 9.27 -9.02
N ASP A 243 11.73 8.52 -8.68
CA ASP A 243 11.79 7.10 -8.99
C ASP A 243 10.71 6.32 -8.19
N GLY A 244 10.20 5.23 -8.74
CA GLY A 244 9.24 4.35 -8.09
C GLY A 244 9.81 3.66 -6.85
N GLY A 245 8.94 3.21 -5.96
CA GLY A 245 9.33 2.60 -4.71
C GLY A 245 9.81 1.15 -4.83
N SER A 246 10.13 0.54 -3.70
CA SER A 246 10.56 -0.86 -3.61
C SER A 246 9.55 -1.69 -2.82
N LEU A 247 9.06 -2.76 -3.42
CA LEU A 247 8.16 -3.73 -2.82
C LEU A 247 8.88 -5.07 -2.65
N LYS A 248 8.99 -5.54 -1.41
CA LYS A 248 9.46 -6.89 -1.09
C LYS A 248 8.34 -7.67 -0.38
N VAL A 249 8.00 -8.83 -0.91
CA VAL A 249 7.01 -9.73 -0.30
C VAL A 249 7.66 -11.09 -0.05
N GLN A 250 7.65 -11.52 1.20
CA GLN A 250 8.00 -12.86 1.64
C GLN A 250 6.73 -13.51 2.18
N ALA A 251 6.30 -14.61 1.56
CA ALA A 251 5.08 -15.32 1.92
C ALA A 251 5.32 -16.83 1.93
N THR A 252 4.52 -17.62 2.65
CA THR A 252 4.46 -19.06 2.35
C THR A 252 3.51 -19.30 1.19
N GLU A 253 2.32 -18.71 1.25
CA GLU A 253 1.30 -18.78 0.22
C GLU A 253 0.79 -17.39 -0.15
N MET A 254 0.65 -17.14 -1.45
CA MET A 254 0.12 -15.89 -1.98
C MET A 254 -1.01 -16.16 -2.95
N GLU A 255 -2.17 -15.54 -2.72
CA GLU A 255 -3.34 -15.62 -3.59
C GLU A 255 -3.82 -14.21 -3.98
N LEU A 256 -3.78 -13.91 -5.27
CA LEU A 256 -4.29 -12.68 -5.84
C LEU A 256 -5.48 -13.06 -6.72
N ILE A 257 -6.67 -12.55 -6.40
CA ILE A 257 -7.92 -13.03 -7.00
C ILE A 257 -8.78 -11.86 -7.43
N GLY A 258 -9.24 -11.89 -8.67
CA GLY A 258 -10.35 -11.07 -9.10
C GLY A 258 -9.98 -9.63 -9.46
N THR A 259 -11.03 -8.86 -9.70
CA THR A 259 -11.00 -7.43 -9.96
C THR A 259 -12.16 -6.78 -9.21
N SER A 260 -12.01 -5.51 -8.82
CA SER A 260 -13.11 -4.73 -8.24
C SER A 260 -14.28 -4.57 -9.21
N PRO A 261 -15.47 -4.16 -8.73
CA PRO A 261 -16.60 -3.83 -9.61
C PRO A 261 -16.29 -2.77 -10.67
N GLN A 262 -15.30 -1.90 -10.42
CA GLN A 262 -14.83 -0.87 -11.34
C GLN A 262 -13.78 -1.38 -12.34
N GLY A 263 -13.42 -2.67 -12.26
CA GLY A 263 -12.44 -3.31 -13.14
C GLY A 263 -10.98 -3.14 -12.71
N PHE A 264 -10.72 -2.58 -11.52
CA PHE A 264 -9.34 -2.53 -10.99
C PHE A 264 -8.90 -3.92 -10.53
N PRO A 265 -7.77 -4.44 -11.00
CA PRO A 265 -7.28 -5.76 -10.61
C PRO A 265 -6.83 -5.79 -9.16
N SER A 266 -7.04 -6.93 -8.49
CA SER A 266 -6.28 -7.27 -7.29
C SER A 266 -4.81 -7.43 -7.67
N GLY A 267 -3.88 -6.98 -6.85
CA GLY A 267 -2.49 -7.12 -7.26
C GLY A 267 -1.40 -6.38 -6.49
N LEU A 268 -0.18 -6.60 -6.99
CA LEU A 268 1.04 -5.95 -6.54
C LEU A 268 1.55 -5.03 -7.66
N PHE A 269 1.83 -3.75 -7.35
CA PHE A 269 2.12 -2.74 -8.35
C PHE A 269 3.32 -1.85 -8.00
N ALA A 270 4.32 -1.82 -8.88
CA ALA A 270 5.51 -0.97 -8.80
C ALA A 270 5.66 -0.10 -10.05
N ASN A 271 4.58 0.60 -10.41
CA ASN A 271 4.45 1.25 -11.71
C ASN A 271 5.00 2.69 -11.73
N VAL A 272 5.15 3.26 -12.93
CA VAL A 272 5.19 4.71 -13.15
C VAL A 272 3.91 5.12 -13.86
N GLY A 273 3.02 5.85 -13.20
CA GLY A 273 1.73 6.26 -13.75
C GLY A 273 1.85 7.28 -14.90
N PRO A 274 0.73 7.66 -15.55
CA PRO A 274 0.74 8.49 -16.76
C PRO A 274 1.33 9.89 -16.59
N THR A 275 1.25 10.45 -15.38
CA THR A 275 1.84 11.75 -15.00
C THR A 275 3.19 11.60 -14.30
N GLY A 276 3.61 10.37 -14.04
CA GLY A 276 4.82 10.05 -13.30
C GLY A 276 6.06 10.37 -14.11
N THR A 277 7.12 10.83 -13.45
CA THR A 277 8.45 11.00 -14.05
C THR A 277 9.50 10.39 -13.14
N GLY A 278 10.36 9.54 -13.67
CA GLY A 278 11.32 8.76 -12.87
C GLY A 278 11.32 7.29 -13.28
N LYS A 279 12.30 6.51 -12.85
CA LYS A 279 12.38 5.07 -13.17
C LYS A 279 11.28 4.29 -12.45
N GLY A 280 10.86 3.17 -13.01
CA GLY A 280 9.90 2.27 -12.35
C GLY A 280 10.47 1.63 -11.08
N GLY A 281 9.56 1.21 -10.20
CA GLY A 281 9.91 0.62 -8.91
C GLY A 281 10.39 -0.83 -9.01
N ASN A 282 10.91 -1.37 -7.92
CA ASN A 282 11.35 -2.77 -7.87
C ASN A 282 10.33 -3.61 -7.11
N LEU A 283 10.03 -4.80 -7.63
CA LEU A 283 9.12 -5.76 -7.01
C LEU A 283 9.84 -7.10 -6.86
N THR A 284 10.02 -7.55 -5.62
CA THR A 284 10.64 -8.83 -5.30
C THR A 284 9.66 -9.69 -4.51
N ILE A 285 9.38 -10.89 -5.01
CA ILE A 285 8.52 -11.88 -4.38
C ILE A 285 9.36 -13.12 -4.06
N ASP A 286 9.23 -13.60 -2.84
CA ASP A 286 9.78 -14.88 -2.37
C ASP A 286 8.63 -15.64 -1.71
N THR A 287 8.19 -16.74 -2.33
CA THR A 287 7.06 -17.52 -1.83
C THR A 287 7.22 -19.02 -2.04
N THR A 288 6.49 -19.85 -1.31
CA THR A 288 6.38 -21.27 -1.69
C THR A 288 5.37 -21.43 -2.81
N SER A 289 4.16 -20.87 -2.66
CA SER A 289 3.10 -20.93 -3.67
C SER A 289 2.61 -19.55 -4.07
N LEU A 290 2.46 -19.31 -5.37
CA LEU A 290 1.89 -18.09 -5.94
C LEU A 290 0.70 -18.43 -6.84
N ARG A 291 -0.48 -17.93 -6.51
CA ARG A 291 -1.70 -18.07 -7.31
C ARG A 291 -2.19 -16.69 -7.72
N VAL A 292 -2.31 -16.47 -9.03
CA VAL A 292 -2.83 -15.23 -9.61
C VAL A 292 -4.02 -15.59 -10.51
N LEU A 293 -5.21 -15.26 -10.01
CA LEU A 293 -6.46 -15.82 -10.45
C LEU A 293 -7.44 -14.72 -10.92
N ASP A 294 -8.30 -15.08 -11.85
CA ASP A 294 -9.49 -14.32 -12.24
C ASP A 294 -9.22 -12.84 -12.52
N GLY A 295 -8.19 -12.53 -13.32
CA GLY A 295 -7.89 -11.16 -13.75
C GLY A 295 -6.97 -10.36 -12.82
N ALA A 296 -6.45 -10.97 -11.74
CA ALA A 296 -5.48 -10.34 -10.86
C ALA A 296 -4.10 -10.14 -11.52
N HIS A 297 -3.34 -9.12 -11.09
CA HIS A 297 -2.08 -8.71 -11.72
C HIS A 297 -0.91 -8.58 -10.73
N ILE A 298 0.30 -8.85 -11.23
CA ILE A 298 1.55 -8.36 -10.64
C ILE A 298 2.25 -7.55 -11.72
N ALA A 299 2.52 -6.27 -11.45
CA ALA A 299 3.04 -5.38 -12.48
C ALA A 299 4.12 -4.41 -11.97
N ALA A 300 5.13 -4.23 -12.80
CA ALA A 300 6.11 -3.15 -12.72
C ALA A 300 6.22 -2.49 -14.10
N VAL A 301 5.20 -1.71 -14.46
CA VAL A 301 5.05 -1.10 -15.79
C VAL A 301 5.34 0.40 -15.76
N THR A 302 5.80 0.96 -16.88
CA THR A 302 6.00 2.40 -17.05
C THR A 302 5.08 2.98 -18.11
N PHE A 303 4.48 4.12 -17.79
CA PHE A 303 3.70 4.95 -18.70
C PHE A 303 4.47 6.22 -19.15
N SER A 304 5.73 6.37 -18.74
CA SER A 304 6.60 7.52 -19.04
C SER A 304 7.79 7.14 -19.93
N GLU A 305 8.52 8.13 -20.44
CA GLU A 305 9.73 7.97 -21.27
C GLU A 305 10.95 7.36 -20.53
N THR A 306 10.76 6.85 -19.31
CA THR A 306 11.79 6.33 -18.41
C THR A 306 11.69 4.82 -18.28
N ASP A 307 12.81 4.16 -17.94
CA ASP A 307 12.89 2.71 -17.81
C ASP A 307 11.85 2.16 -16.82
N ALA A 308 11.21 1.04 -17.20
CA ALA A 308 10.32 0.30 -16.32
C ALA A 308 11.09 -0.31 -15.14
N GLY A 309 10.33 -0.68 -14.12
CA GLY A 309 10.81 -1.31 -12.91
C GLY A 309 11.32 -2.73 -13.12
N SER A 310 11.81 -3.37 -12.06
CA SER A 310 12.17 -4.80 -12.10
C SER A 310 11.15 -5.67 -11.36
N LEU A 311 10.92 -6.88 -11.86
CA LEU A 311 10.08 -7.89 -11.22
C LEU A 311 10.90 -9.18 -11.02
N THR A 312 11.18 -9.52 -9.78
CA THR A 312 11.85 -10.78 -9.42
C THR A 312 10.88 -11.64 -8.63
N ILE A 313 10.66 -12.89 -9.07
CA ILE A 313 9.79 -13.85 -8.39
C ILE A 313 10.59 -15.12 -8.12
N GLN A 314 10.67 -15.52 -6.86
CA GLN A 314 11.20 -16.82 -6.46
C GLN A 314 10.03 -17.59 -5.86
N ALA A 315 9.63 -18.68 -6.52
CA ALA A 315 8.48 -19.47 -6.09
C ALA A 315 8.71 -20.96 -6.37
N LYS A 316 8.19 -21.86 -5.52
CA LYS A 316 8.19 -23.29 -5.87
C LYS A 316 7.13 -23.59 -6.92
N ASP A 317 5.92 -23.04 -6.70
CA ASP A 317 4.77 -23.23 -7.56
C ASP A 317 4.15 -21.89 -7.97
N ILE A 318 3.83 -21.74 -9.25
CA ILE A 318 3.12 -20.57 -9.80
C ILE A 318 1.91 -21.03 -10.61
N GLU A 319 0.72 -20.54 -10.24
CA GLU A 319 -0.54 -20.76 -10.95
C GLU A 319 -1.09 -19.43 -11.49
N LEU A 320 -1.31 -19.36 -12.80
CA LEU A 320 -1.86 -18.19 -13.51
C LEU A 320 -3.12 -18.62 -14.28
N ILE A 321 -4.30 -18.33 -13.74
CA ILE A 321 -5.56 -18.85 -14.29
C ILE A 321 -6.63 -17.77 -14.34
N GLY A 322 -7.49 -17.83 -15.35
CA GLY A 322 -8.76 -17.11 -15.33
C GLY A 322 -8.70 -15.71 -15.91
N THR A 323 -9.89 -15.18 -16.13
CA THR A 323 -10.14 -13.83 -16.62
C THR A 323 -11.31 -13.23 -15.85
N SER A 324 -11.29 -11.92 -15.63
CA SER A 324 -12.40 -11.17 -15.04
C SER A 324 -12.45 -9.79 -15.66
N ASN A 325 -13.66 -9.27 -15.96
CA ASN A 325 -13.85 -7.97 -16.60
C ASN A 325 -13.01 -7.77 -17.88
N ASN A 326 -12.86 -8.83 -18.69
CA ASN A 326 -11.98 -8.90 -19.88
C ASN A 326 -10.46 -8.74 -19.60
N LEU A 327 -10.04 -8.71 -18.34
CA LEU A 327 -8.65 -8.76 -17.92
C LEU A 327 -8.26 -10.21 -17.66
N SER A 328 -7.16 -10.65 -18.27
CA SER A 328 -6.54 -11.94 -17.93
C SER A 328 -5.62 -11.78 -16.74
N SER A 329 -5.50 -12.85 -15.94
CA SER A 329 -4.46 -12.92 -14.91
C SER A 329 -3.08 -12.77 -15.54
N ALA A 330 -2.22 -11.92 -14.97
CA ALA A 330 -0.98 -11.51 -15.66
C ALA A 330 0.17 -11.15 -14.72
N LEU A 331 1.39 -11.47 -15.17
CA LEU A 331 2.66 -10.94 -14.67
C LEU A 331 3.22 -9.99 -15.73
N LEU A 332 3.42 -8.72 -15.39
CA LEU A 332 3.67 -7.65 -16.36
C LEU A 332 4.91 -6.83 -16.02
N THR A 333 5.86 -6.77 -16.95
CA THR A 333 6.91 -5.75 -16.99
C THR A 333 6.94 -5.19 -18.41
N SER A 334 6.34 -4.02 -18.59
CA SER A 334 6.19 -3.45 -19.93
C SER A 334 6.27 -1.93 -19.90
N VAL A 335 6.50 -1.41 -21.10
CA VAL A 335 6.44 0.01 -21.43
C VAL A 335 5.20 0.15 -22.32
N GLN A 336 4.27 1.03 -21.96
CA GLN A 336 3.02 1.16 -22.74
C GLN A 336 3.28 1.80 -24.12
N GLU A 337 2.34 1.66 -25.06
CA GLU A 337 2.43 1.94 -26.51
C GLU A 337 2.78 3.40 -26.93
N GLN A 338 3.11 4.29 -25.99
CA GLN A 338 3.61 5.66 -26.26
C GLN A 338 4.80 6.08 -25.37
N ALA A 339 5.35 5.16 -24.59
CA ALA A 339 6.51 5.38 -23.74
C ALA A 339 7.80 4.87 -24.43
N SER A 340 8.94 5.49 -24.11
CA SER A 340 10.23 5.23 -24.77
C SER A 340 11.27 4.52 -23.88
N GLY A 341 10.92 4.17 -22.65
CA GLY A 341 11.80 3.44 -21.71
C GLY A 341 12.02 1.97 -22.09
N ASN A 342 13.02 1.32 -21.49
CA ASN A 342 13.19 -0.13 -21.63
C ASN A 342 12.21 -0.90 -20.73
N GLY A 343 11.75 -2.06 -21.20
CA GLY A 343 10.94 -2.95 -20.37
C GLY A 343 11.74 -3.55 -19.22
N GLY A 344 11.04 -3.82 -18.12
CA GLY A 344 11.61 -4.42 -16.94
C GLY A 344 12.10 -5.86 -17.16
N ASN A 345 12.95 -6.33 -16.25
CA ASN A 345 13.33 -7.74 -16.20
C ASN A 345 12.30 -8.53 -15.38
N VAL A 346 11.84 -9.66 -15.93
CA VAL A 346 11.19 -10.72 -15.15
C VAL A 346 12.21 -11.84 -14.95
N THR A 347 12.57 -12.11 -13.70
CA THR A 347 13.35 -13.30 -13.34
C THR A 347 12.48 -14.20 -12.49
N TYR A 348 12.28 -15.44 -12.93
CA TYR A 348 11.63 -16.49 -12.14
C TYR A 348 12.56 -17.68 -11.93
N SER A 349 12.61 -18.21 -10.71
CA SER A 349 13.25 -19.49 -10.40
C SER A 349 12.25 -20.39 -9.69
N TYR A 350 12.21 -21.66 -10.10
CA TYR A 350 11.46 -22.73 -9.46
C TYR A 350 12.43 -23.83 -9.02
N THR A 351 12.18 -24.44 -7.86
CA THR A 351 12.93 -25.61 -7.40
C THR A 351 12.08 -26.84 -7.59
N ASP A 352 12.29 -27.53 -8.73
CA ASP A 352 11.62 -28.80 -9.01
C ASP A 352 12.07 -29.85 -7.97
N SER A 353 11.16 -30.24 -7.09
CA SER A 353 11.29 -31.48 -6.34
C SER A 353 9.96 -32.22 -6.39
N ALA A 354 9.79 -32.96 -7.49
CA ALA A 354 8.82 -34.03 -7.72
C ALA A 354 7.60 -33.68 -8.59
N LEU A 355 7.85 -33.45 -9.89
CA LEU A 355 6.85 -33.73 -10.92
C LEU A 355 6.80 -35.24 -11.24
N THR A 356 5.80 -35.95 -10.72
CA THR A 356 5.32 -37.20 -11.34
C THR A 356 4.39 -36.84 -12.50
N GLU A 357 4.67 -37.33 -13.72
CA GLU A 357 3.85 -37.11 -14.92
C GLU A 357 2.40 -37.58 -14.69
N PRO A 358 1.40 -36.68 -14.84
CA PRO A 358 1.03 -36.06 -16.11
C PRO A 358 0.78 -34.53 -16.06
N LEU A 359 1.28 -33.83 -15.04
CA LEU A 359 1.03 -32.37 -14.87
C LEU A 359 1.78 -31.47 -15.87
N ARG A 360 2.65 -32.02 -16.73
CA ARG A 360 3.37 -31.27 -17.78
C ARG A 360 2.47 -30.62 -18.83
N GLU A 361 1.22 -31.07 -19.02
CA GLU A 361 0.32 -30.51 -20.05
C GLU A 361 -0.56 -29.32 -19.59
N ARG A 362 -0.53 -28.92 -18.32
CA ARG A 362 -1.44 -27.87 -17.80
C ARG A 362 -0.84 -26.48 -17.59
N VAL A 363 0.46 -26.30 -17.84
CA VAL A 363 1.09 -24.97 -17.78
C VAL A 363 0.98 -24.31 -19.15
N GLN A 364 -0.15 -23.68 -19.47
CA GLN A 364 -0.19 -22.70 -20.56
C GLN A 364 0.53 -21.43 -20.11
N CYS A 365 1.84 -21.37 -20.28
CA CYS A 365 2.59 -20.13 -20.19
C CYS A 365 2.10 -19.15 -21.27
N ARG A 366 1.29 -18.16 -20.88
CA ARG A 366 1.08 -16.95 -21.69
C ARG A 366 1.64 -15.74 -20.95
N LEU A 367 2.97 -15.69 -20.85
CA LEU A 367 3.70 -14.46 -20.52
C LEU A 367 3.62 -13.55 -21.75
N LEU A 368 2.81 -12.49 -21.69
CA LEU A 368 2.73 -11.47 -22.74
C LEU A 368 3.74 -10.36 -22.44
N ALA A 369 4.97 -10.51 -22.92
CA ALA A 369 5.85 -9.35 -23.14
C ALA A 369 5.36 -8.65 -24.42
N ASN A 370 4.34 -7.79 -24.29
CA ASN A 370 3.83 -7.03 -25.43
C ASN A 370 4.64 -5.73 -25.54
N SER A 371 5.44 -5.59 -26.59
CA SER A 371 6.05 -4.31 -26.94
C SER A 371 5.95 -4.05 -28.45
N THR A 372 5.12 -3.07 -28.81
CA THR A 372 5.18 -2.42 -30.11
C THR A 372 6.16 -1.25 -30.05
N GLN A 373 7.47 -1.51 -30.01
CA GLN A 373 8.51 -0.81 -30.78
C GLN A 373 9.94 -1.22 -30.43
N ARG A 374 10.81 -1.03 -31.42
CA ARG A 374 12.22 -1.43 -31.51
C ARG A 374 13.01 -0.87 -30.33
N PHE A 375 13.57 -1.74 -29.48
CA PHE A 375 14.92 -1.73 -28.89
C PHE A 375 14.92 -2.56 -27.59
N GLY A 376 15.71 -3.65 -27.58
CA GLY A 376 16.24 -4.38 -26.42
C GLY A 376 15.32 -4.83 -25.28
N TYR A 377 14.92 -6.10 -25.28
CA TYR A 377 14.46 -6.81 -24.07
C TYR A 377 15.43 -7.95 -23.75
N SER A 378 15.76 -8.16 -22.47
CA SER A 378 16.45 -9.36 -21.98
C SER A 378 15.53 -10.16 -21.05
N ALA A 379 14.62 -10.95 -21.62
CA ALA A 379 14.08 -12.08 -20.89
C ALA A 379 15.19 -13.13 -20.78
N SER A 380 15.87 -13.18 -19.64
CA SER A 380 16.91 -14.18 -19.38
C SER A 380 16.24 -15.44 -18.84
N PHE A 381 15.96 -16.37 -19.74
CA PHE A 381 15.54 -17.72 -19.38
C PHE A 381 16.77 -18.48 -18.83
N ILE A 382 16.80 -18.76 -17.53
CA ILE A 382 17.67 -19.82 -17.01
C ILE A 382 16.92 -21.12 -17.29
N ASN A 383 17.16 -21.63 -18.50
CA ASN A 383 16.55 -22.81 -19.07
C ASN A 383 17.06 -24.04 -18.31
N ASP A 384 16.17 -24.84 -17.73
CA ASP A 384 16.31 -26.29 -17.78
C ASP A 384 15.03 -26.88 -18.39
N THR A 385 15.20 -27.27 -19.65
CA THR A 385 14.35 -27.98 -20.62
C THR A 385 12.83 -28.18 -20.36
N GLY A 386 11.98 -27.54 -21.20
CA GLY A 386 10.66 -28.14 -21.49
C GLY A 386 9.46 -27.27 -21.94
N CYS A 387 9.60 -26.18 -22.69
CA CYS A 387 8.43 -25.56 -23.36
C CYS A 387 8.34 -26.03 -24.83
N PRO A 388 7.29 -26.78 -25.25
CA PRO A 388 7.05 -27.04 -26.66
C PRO A 388 6.67 -25.74 -27.37
N SER A 389 7.28 -25.50 -28.54
CA SER A 389 6.98 -24.37 -29.43
C SER A 389 5.49 -24.34 -29.76
N ALA A 390 4.80 -23.25 -29.41
CA ALA A 390 3.39 -23.05 -29.76
C ALA A 390 3.19 -23.00 -31.29
N PRO A 391 2.13 -23.61 -31.86
CA PRO A 391 1.83 -23.53 -33.29
C PRO A 391 1.48 -22.10 -33.73
N GLU A 392 1.96 -21.68 -34.90
CA GLU A 392 1.84 -20.33 -35.51
C GLU A 392 0.41 -19.80 -35.78
N GLN A 393 -0.65 -20.43 -35.28
CA GLN A 393 -2.04 -20.11 -35.71
C GLN A 393 -2.85 -19.17 -34.79
N TYR A 394 -2.29 -18.67 -33.68
CA TYR A 394 -2.99 -17.70 -32.80
C TYR A 394 -2.43 -16.27 -32.83
N ASN A 395 -1.61 -15.93 -33.81
CA ASN A 395 -1.24 -14.53 -34.12
C ASN A 395 -2.30 -13.89 -35.01
N LYS A 396 -3.43 -13.49 -34.42
CA LYS A 396 -4.37 -12.49 -34.97
C LYS A 396 -5.46 -12.19 -33.95
N PHE A 397 -5.32 -11.10 -33.19
CA PHE A 397 -6.48 -10.36 -32.71
C PHE A 397 -6.28 -8.87 -32.94
N TYR A 398 -7.36 -8.27 -33.41
CA TYR A 398 -7.46 -6.97 -34.06
C TYR A 398 -7.60 -5.87 -33.02
N PHE A 399 -6.89 -4.76 -33.23
CA PHE A 399 -7.26 -3.47 -32.66
C PHE A 399 -8.57 -3.00 -33.32
N LEU A 400 -9.57 -2.65 -32.53
CA LEU A 400 -10.64 -1.74 -32.96
C LEU A 400 -10.62 -0.56 -32.01
N GLY A 401 -10.01 0.53 -32.49
CA GLY A 401 -10.19 1.86 -31.92
C GLY A 401 -11.53 2.44 -32.34
N THR A 402 -12.23 3.04 -31.38
CA THR A 402 -12.54 4.48 -31.28
C THR A 402 -13.07 4.73 -29.88
#